data_AF-A0A8J8IVR9-F1
#
_entry.id   AF-A0A8J8IVR9-F1
#
_cell.length_a   1.000
_cell.length_b   1.000
_cell.length_c   1.000
_cell.angle_alpha   90.00
_cell.angle_beta   90.00
_cell.angle_gamma   90.00
#
_symmetry.space_group_name_H-M   'P 1'
#
loop_
_entity.id
_entity.type
_entity.pdbx_description
1 polymer ?
#
loop_
_entity_poly.entity_id
_entity_poly.type
_entity_poly.pdbx_seq_one_letter_code
_entity_poly.pdbx_strand_id
1 'polypeptide(L)'
;MKLQPLRMQVFFPASLEIQEELLKAGFRVPYDKESGRKTPIPVVVSSREGRRIRRSRLLKAKDFESDGKFAVVPDERALLELEPTDKGFLILRPKPVEYHLEEIGFPSIPPRVWGTWASFSLPFSAYERLLDFLTEFQNGKGNGFYTASRGSGGRIEVYAYKGRSRKDLGIPVFGYSLGLHGLTLADEYLREKAKENGVPEERLRYLKLGLKKRKETKAGLKVGIVWENGKPVEITLKLSTTEPRVKIQGLYGELAGKSRGELTRTDEWYIVVHASDFIAALETVGRVFGGNSY
;
A
#
# COMPACT_ATOMS: atom_id res chain seq x y z
N MET A 1 -8.19 14.32 -11.71
CA MET A 1 -8.82 13.11 -12.30
C MET A 1 -9.18 12.10 -11.21
N LYS A 2 -10.25 11.30 -11.38
CA LYS A 2 -10.59 10.18 -10.48
C LYS A 2 -10.62 8.87 -11.25
N LEU A 3 -10.02 7.82 -10.68
CA LEU A 3 -9.99 6.47 -11.25
C LEU A 3 -10.45 5.46 -10.20
N GLN A 4 -11.04 4.34 -10.65
CA GLN A 4 -11.38 3.21 -9.79
C GLN A 4 -10.33 2.10 -9.96
N PRO A 5 -9.54 1.78 -8.93
CA PRO A 5 -8.62 0.65 -8.98
C PRO A 5 -9.36 -0.69 -9.12
N LEU A 6 -8.72 -1.64 -9.80
CA LEU A 6 -9.05 -3.07 -9.72
C LEU A 6 -8.82 -3.59 -8.31
N ARG A 7 -7.71 -3.19 -7.70
CA ARG A 7 -7.30 -3.62 -6.36
C ARG A 7 -6.54 -2.51 -5.64
N MET A 8 -6.71 -2.43 -4.34
CA MET A 8 -5.95 -1.58 -3.42
C MET A 8 -5.58 -2.37 -2.19
N GLN A 9 -4.32 -2.26 -1.75
CA GLN A 9 -3.82 -2.90 -0.53
C GLN A 9 -2.87 -1.95 0.20
N VAL A 10 -3.10 -1.75 1.50
CA VAL A 10 -2.19 -1.01 2.39
C VAL A 10 -1.77 -1.91 3.55
N PHE A 11 -0.48 -2.16 3.64
CA PHE A 11 0.13 -3.17 4.49
C PHE A 11 0.69 -2.57 5.78
N PHE A 12 -0.18 -2.07 6.66
CA PHE A 12 0.23 -1.57 7.99
C PHE A 12 1.06 -2.56 8.83
N PRO A 13 0.91 -3.90 8.72
CA PRO A 13 1.80 -4.84 9.40
C PRO A 13 3.28 -4.75 9.03
N ALA A 14 3.61 -4.12 7.90
CA ALA A 14 4.98 -3.89 7.49
C ALA A 14 5.64 -2.72 8.25
N SER A 15 4.91 -2.06 9.17
CA SER A 15 5.41 -0.98 10.02
C SER A 15 5.66 -1.49 11.44
N LEU A 16 6.95 -1.47 11.80
CA LEU A 16 7.36 -1.69 13.19
C LEU A 16 6.93 -0.52 14.09
N GLU A 17 6.83 0.69 13.54
CA GLU A 17 6.42 1.85 14.29
C GLU A 17 5.00 1.68 14.85
N ILE A 18 4.04 1.25 14.03
CA ILE A 18 2.65 1.01 14.49
C ILE A 18 2.61 -0.15 15.49
N GLN A 19 3.45 -1.17 15.29
CA GLN A 19 3.56 -2.27 16.24
C GLN A 19 4.05 -1.77 17.61
N GLU A 20 5.08 -0.94 17.64
CA GLU A 20 5.60 -0.37 18.88
C GLU A 20 4.57 0.53 19.58
N GLU A 21 3.83 1.34 18.83
CA GLU A 21 2.73 2.16 19.36
C GLU A 21 1.67 1.30 20.08
N LEU A 22 1.26 0.19 19.45
CA LEU A 22 0.29 -0.74 20.04
C LEU A 22 0.86 -1.45 21.28
N LEU A 23 2.14 -1.86 21.27
CA LEU A 23 2.79 -2.46 22.44
C LEU A 23 2.82 -1.49 23.62
N LYS A 24 3.22 -0.23 23.39
CA LYS A 24 3.26 0.84 24.40
C LYS A 24 1.88 1.11 25.01
N ALA A 25 0.83 0.94 24.22
CA ALA A 25 -0.54 1.11 24.67
C ALA A 25 -1.09 -0.09 25.49
N GLY A 26 -0.38 -1.22 25.50
CA GLY A 26 -0.72 -2.43 26.25
C GLY A 26 -1.29 -3.57 25.39
N PHE A 27 -1.34 -3.42 24.06
CA PHE A 27 -1.76 -4.52 23.19
C PHE A 27 -0.71 -5.62 23.10
N ARG A 28 -1.17 -6.85 22.93
CA ARG A 28 -0.33 -8.01 22.65
C ARG A 28 -0.24 -8.27 21.14
N VAL A 29 0.70 -7.59 20.47
CA VAL A 29 0.87 -7.63 19.00
C VAL A 29 2.16 -8.35 18.55
N PRO A 30 2.13 -9.11 17.43
CA PRO A 30 0.93 -9.52 16.68
C PRO A 30 0.16 -10.66 17.38
N TYR A 31 0.85 -11.41 18.22
CA TYR A 31 0.36 -12.64 18.82
C TYR A 31 1.10 -12.86 20.13
N ASP A 32 0.35 -13.11 21.20
CA ASP A 32 0.88 -13.58 22.46
C ASP A 32 0.67 -15.10 22.59
N LYS A 33 1.78 -15.83 22.52
CA LYS A 33 1.89 -17.28 22.69
C LYS A 33 1.47 -17.76 24.07
N GLU A 34 1.60 -16.95 25.12
CA GLU A 34 1.29 -17.35 26.50
C GLU A 34 -0.23 -17.33 26.74
N SER A 35 -0.87 -16.21 26.38
CA SER A 35 -2.33 -16.08 26.51
C SER A 35 -3.13 -16.60 25.31
N GLY A 36 -2.46 -16.93 24.20
CA GLY A 36 -3.10 -17.31 22.93
C GLY A 36 -3.78 -16.16 22.19
N ARG A 37 -3.62 -14.90 22.66
CA ARG A 37 -4.29 -13.73 22.09
C ARG A 37 -3.67 -13.28 20.78
N LYS A 38 -4.48 -13.11 19.73
CA LYS A 38 -4.06 -12.63 18.40
C LYS A 38 -4.52 -11.20 18.15
N THR A 39 -3.56 -10.30 17.99
CA THR A 39 -3.76 -8.89 17.63
C THR A 39 -2.93 -8.54 16.39
N PRO A 40 -3.19 -9.16 15.22
CA PRO A 40 -2.49 -8.79 14.00
C PRO A 40 -2.82 -7.34 13.61
N ILE A 41 -1.83 -6.60 13.16
CA ILE A 41 -2.09 -5.30 12.53
C ILE A 41 -2.86 -5.58 11.22
N PRO A 42 -3.88 -4.79 10.85
CA PRO A 42 -4.68 -5.11 9.67
C PRO A 42 -4.04 -4.62 8.38
N VAL A 43 -4.21 -5.39 7.30
CA VAL A 43 -4.06 -4.90 5.93
C VAL A 43 -5.41 -4.38 5.46
N VAL A 44 -5.44 -3.15 4.95
CA VAL A 44 -6.65 -2.59 4.33
C VAL A 44 -6.69 -3.03 2.88
N VAL A 45 -7.74 -3.75 2.49
CA VAL A 45 -7.87 -4.34 1.16
C VAL A 45 -9.19 -3.91 0.53
N SER A 46 -9.15 -3.51 -0.73
CA SER A 46 -10.34 -3.31 -1.57
C SER A 46 -10.11 -3.98 -2.93
N SER A 47 -11.08 -4.75 -3.41
CA SER A 47 -11.01 -5.48 -4.69
C SER A 47 -12.30 -5.36 -5.46
N ARG A 48 -12.22 -4.90 -6.72
CA ARG A 48 -13.37 -4.76 -7.62
C ARG A 48 -13.99 -6.11 -8.02
N GLU A 49 -13.24 -7.20 -7.85
CA GLU A 49 -13.74 -8.56 -8.03
C GLU A 49 -13.90 -9.20 -6.65
N GLY A 50 -15.04 -9.87 -6.45
CA GLY A 50 -15.29 -10.65 -5.23
C GLY A 50 -14.21 -11.72 -5.03
N ARG A 51 -13.86 -11.96 -3.76
CA ARG A 51 -12.73 -12.84 -3.40
C ARG A 51 -13.16 -13.90 -2.41
N ARG A 52 -12.83 -15.15 -2.73
CA ARG A 52 -12.83 -16.24 -1.77
C ARG A 52 -11.52 -16.25 -1.00
N ILE A 53 -11.56 -15.88 0.27
CA ILE A 53 -10.41 -15.83 1.16
C ILE A 53 -10.55 -16.85 2.28
N ARG A 54 -9.43 -17.33 2.84
CA ARG A 54 -9.50 -18.18 4.03
C ARG A 54 -10.11 -17.38 5.17
N ARG A 55 -11.09 -17.93 5.87
CA ARG A 55 -11.80 -17.24 6.96
C ARG A 55 -10.83 -16.79 8.06
N SER A 56 -9.76 -17.55 8.30
CA SER A 56 -8.69 -17.24 9.25
C SER A 56 -7.83 -16.04 8.88
N ARG A 57 -7.86 -15.58 7.62
CA ARG A 57 -7.19 -14.34 7.19
C ARG A 57 -8.09 -13.12 7.26
N LEU A 58 -9.41 -13.32 7.28
CA LEU A 58 -10.36 -12.21 7.35
C LEU A 58 -10.47 -11.72 8.80
N LEU A 59 -10.05 -10.48 9.03
CA LEU A 59 -10.18 -9.82 10.33
C LEU A 59 -11.54 -9.14 10.49
N LYS A 60 -11.96 -8.38 9.47
CA LYS A 60 -13.20 -7.60 9.51
C LYS A 60 -13.70 -7.32 8.08
N ALA A 61 -15.00 -7.36 7.86
CA ALA A 61 -15.70 -6.91 6.66
C ALA A 61 -17.14 -6.52 7.06
N LYS A 62 -17.82 -5.69 6.25
CA LYS A 62 -19.22 -5.29 6.54
C LYS A 62 -20.18 -6.47 6.37
N ASP A 63 -20.18 -7.10 5.20
CA ASP A 63 -21.04 -8.22 4.85
C ASP A 63 -20.22 -9.28 4.10
N PHE A 64 -20.31 -10.55 4.53
CA PHE A 64 -19.67 -11.67 3.83
C PHE A 64 -20.33 -13.00 4.19
N GLU A 65 -20.37 -13.91 3.23
CA GLU A 65 -20.79 -15.29 3.47
C GLU A 65 -19.58 -16.13 3.88
N SER A 66 -19.79 -17.16 4.71
CA SER A 66 -18.71 -18.04 5.16
C SER A 66 -19.17 -19.47 5.30
N ASP A 67 -18.42 -20.40 4.70
CA ASP A 67 -18.61 -21.86 4.84
C ASP A 67 -17.88 -22.43 6.08
N GLY A 68 -17.32 -21.56 6.92
CA GLY A 68 -16.53 -21.88 8.10
C GLY A 68 -15.02 -21.97 7.82
N LYS A 69 -14.62 -22.36 6.61
CA LYS A 69 -13.21 -22.43 6.17
C LYS A 69 -12.82 -21.23 5.30
N PHE A 70 -13.74 -20.78 4.46
CA PHE A 70 -13.58 -19.67 3.53
C PHE A 70 -14.68 -18.65 3.76
N ALA A 71 -14.30 -17.38 3.61
CA ALA A 71 -15.22 -16.27 3.49
C ALA A 71 -15.28 -15.83 2.02
N VAL A 72 -16.46 -15.53 1.53
CA VAL A 72 -16.70 -14.90 0.23
C VAL A 72 -16.96 -13.43 0.51
N VAL A 73 -15.94 -12.62 0.24
CA VAL A 73 -16.06 -11.15 0.31
C VAL A 73 -16.60 -10.69 -1.05
N PRO A 74 -17.68 -9.88 -1.08
CA PRO A 74 -18.24 -9.37 -2.32
C PRO A 74 -17.25 -8.43 -3.04
N ASP A 75 -17.64 -7.95 -4.20
CA ASP A 75 -16.94 -6.86 -4.87
C ASP A 75 -16.93 -5.60 -3.99
N GLU A 76 -15.82 -4.89 -4.05
CA GLU A 76 -15.55 -3.72 -3.24
C GLU A 76 -15.03 -2.58 -4.10
N ARG A 77 -15.18 -1.36 -3.59
CA ARG A 77 -14.82 -0.15 -4.31
C ARG A 77 -13.79 0.67 -3.56
N ALA A 78 -12.77 1.09 -4.30
CA ALA A 78 -11.87 2.17 -3.91
C ALA A 78 -11.81 3.23 -5.01
N LEU A 79 -11.36 4.42 -4.66
CA LEU A 79 -11.05 5.50 -5.59
C LEU A 79 -9.58 5.85 -5.48
N LEU A 80 -8.99 6.27 -6.59
CA LEU A 80 -7.70 6.94 -6.63
C LEU A 80 -7.90 8.29 -7.31
N GLU A 81 -7.82 9.35 -6.52
CA GLU A 81 -7.86 10.71 -7.05
C GLU A 81 -6.44 11.17 -7.37
N LEU A 82 -6.26 11.76 -8.55
CA LEU A 82 -5.00 12.30 -9.03
C LEU A 82 -5.17 13.81 -9.23
N GLU A 83 -4.40 14.60 -8.50
CA GLU A 83 -4.46 16.06 -8.50
C GLU A 83 -3.07 16.63 -8.79
N PRO A 84 -2.83 17.19 -10.00
CA PRO A 84 -1.64 17.98 -10.26
C PRO A 84 -1.70 19.30 -9.48
N THR A 85 -0.53 19.87 -9.23
CA THR A 85 -0.37 21.15 -8.53
C THR A 85 0.39 22.12 -9.42
N ASP A 86 0.20 23.42 -9.22
CA ASP A 86 0.90 24.48 -9.96
C ASP A 86 2.43 24.39 -9.83
N LYS A 87 2.93 23.68 -8.82
CA LYS A 87 4.37 23.44 -8.57
C LYS A 87 4.92 22.20 -9.29
N GLY A 88 4.14 21.58 -10.18
CA GLY A 88 4.57 20.40 -10.95
C GLY A 88 4.61 19.08 -10.16
N PHE A 89 3.92 19.03 -9.01
CA PHE A 89 3.70 17.77 -8.27
C PHE A 89 2.35 17.15 -8.63
N LEU A 90 2.27 15.84 -8.48
CA LEU A 90 1.06 15.04 -8.57
C LEU A 90 0.78 14.43 -7.20
N ILE A 91 -0.41 14.71 -6.66
CA ILE A 91 -0.92 14.12 -5.42
C ILE A 91 -1.87 12.98 -5.79
N LEU A 92 -1.55 11.77 -5.32
CA LEU A 92 -2.37 10.58 -5.45
C LEU A 92 -3.09 10.36 -4.11
N ARG A 93 -4.42 10.43 -4.09
CA ARG A 93 -5.25 10.21 -2.90
C ARG A 93 -6.06 8.92 -3.05
N PRO A 94 -5.56 7.79 -2.54
CA PRO A 94 -6.34 6.58 -2.45
C PRO A 94 -7.42 6.70 -1.39
N LYS A 95 -8.63 6.21 -1.68
CA LYS A 95 -9.78 6.26 -0.77
C LYS A 95 -10.52 4.92 -0.81
N PRO A 96 -10.43 4.09 0.25
CA PRO A 96 -11.29 2.92 0.38
C PRO A 96 -12.74 3.38 0.63
N VAL A 97 -13.69 2.88 -0.18
CA VAL A 97 -15.13 3.15 0.00
C VAL A 97 -15.80 1.91 0.59
N GLU A 98 -15.69 0.79 -0.12
CA GLU A 98 -15.90 -0.55 0.44
C GLU A 98 -14.55 -1.27 0.48
N TYR A 99 -14.30 -1.95 1.58
CA TYR A 99 -13.03 -2.60 1.88
C TYR A 99 -13.23 -3.61 3.01
N HIS A 100 -12.25 -4.48 3.18
CA HIS A 100 -12.13 -5.40 4.29
C HIS A 100 -10.72 -5.33 4.89
N LEU A 101 -10.58 -5.96 6.05
CA LEU A 101 -9.32 -6.08 6.75
C LEU A 101 -8.83 -7.52 6.70
N GLU A 102 -7.62 -7.73 6.18
CA GLU A 102 -6.95 -9.02 6.18
C GLU A 102 -5.79 -9.06 7.19
N GLU A 103 -5.54 -10.22 7.80
CA GLU A 103 -4.27 -10.55 8.39
C GLU A 103 -3.35 -11.12 7.31
N ILE A 104 -2.13 -10.60 7.23
CA ILE A 104 -1.07 -11.33 6.57
C ILE A 104 -0.48 -12.30 7.58
N GLY A 105 -0.69 -13.60 7.32
CA GLY A 105 -0.12 -14.69 8.11
C GLY A 105 1.41 -14.76 7.97
N PHE A 106 2.11 -13.76 8.51
CA PHE A 106 3.56 -13.73 8.51
C PHE A 106 4.10 -14.94 9.28
N PRO A 107 4.97 -15.75 8.66
CA PRO A 107 5.70 -16.78 9.41
C PRO A 107 6.75 -16.15 10.35
N SER A 108 7.15 -14.89 10.11
CA SER A 108 8.03 -14.11 10.99
C SER A 108 7.75 -12.60 10.90
N ILE A 109 7.77 -11.92 12.04
CA ILE A 109 7.75 -10.45 12.14
C ILE A 109 9.18 -9.99 12.50
N PRO A 110 9.74 -8.98 11.80
CA PRO A 110 9.18 -8.27 10.65
C PRO A 110 9.34 -9.06 9.34
N PRO A 111 8.45 -8.85 8.35
CA PRO A 111 8.68 -9.37 7.01
C PRO A 111 9.92 -8.71 6.39
N ARG A 112 11.09 -9.33 6.55
CA ARG A 112 12.38 -8.85 6.02
C ARG A 112 12.37 -8.61 4.50
N VAL A 113 11.41 -9.23 3.80
CA VAL A 113 11.33 -9.30 2.33
C VAL A 113 10.51 -8.16 1.71
N TRP A 114 9.61 -7.50 2.44
CA TRP A 114 8.69 -6.55 1.81
C TRP A 114 9.22 -5.11 1.81
N GLY A 115 9.55 -4.59 0.62
CA GLY A 115 9.82 -3.16 0.39
C GLY A 115 8.53 -2.35 0.25
N THR A 116 7.56 -2.91 -0.48
CA THR A 116 6.23 -2.34 -0.70
C THR A 116 5.36 -2.39 0.56
N TRP A 117 4.64 -1.31 0.84
CA TRP A 117 3.67 -1.25 1.93
C TRP A 117 2.37 -0.52 1.56
N ALA A 118 2.25 -0.04 0.32
CA ALA A 118 0.97 0.21 -0.33
C ALA A 118 1.03 -0.17 -1.81
N SER A 119 -0.06 -0.72 -2.36
CA SER A 119 -0.18 -1.18 -3.73
C SER A 119 -1.55 -0.83 -4.31
N PHE A 120 -1.57 -0.31 -5.53
CA PHE A 120 -2.78 0.06 -6.27
C PHE A 120 -2.68 -0.51 -7.69
N SER A 121 -3.68 -1.24 -8.14
CA SER A 121 -3.78 -1.74 -9.50
C SER A 121 -4.93 -1.03 -10.20
N LEU A 122 -4.66 -0.29 -11.26
CA LEU A 122 -5.66 0.37 -12.12
C LEU A 122 -5.91 -0.49 -13.37
N PRO A 123 -7.13 -0.50 -13.93
CA PRO A 123 -7.35 -1.16 -15.22
C PRO A 123 -6.47 -0.52 -16.30
N PHE A 124 -5.96 -1.32 -17.24
CA PHE A 124 -5.13 -0.78 -18.32
C PHE A 124 -5.88 0.22 -19.22
N SER A 125 -7.21 0.16 -19.28
CA SER A 125 -8.04 1.18 -19.95
C SER A 125 -7.89 2.60 -19.39
N ALA A 126 -7.26 2.77 -18.22
CA ALA A 126 -6.91 4.08 -17.69
C ALA A 126 -5.62 4.66 -18.29
N TYR A 127 -4.86 3.90 -19.07
CA TYR A 127 -3.51 4.26 -19.54
C TYR A 127 -3.52 5.52 -20.40
N GLU A 128 -4.25 5.54 -21.53
CA GLU A 128 -4.31 6.70 -22.42
C GLU A 128 -4.88 7.93 -21.69
N ARG A 129 -5.93 7.73 -20.89
CA ARG A 129 -6.50 8.80 -20.06
C ARG A 129 -5.49 9.41 -19.07
N LEU A 130 -4.57 8.61 -18.53
CA LEU A 130 -3.51 9.08 -17.64
C LEU A 130 -2.43 9.84 -18.40
N LEU A 131 -2.09 9.41 -19.62
CA LEU A 131 -1.16 10.13 -20.48
C LEU A 131 -1.74 11.49 -20.85
N ASP A 132 -2.95 11.52 -21.42
CA ASP A 132 -3.65 12.75 -21.81
C ASP A 132 -3.79 13.73 -20.65
N PHE A 133 -4.17 13.22 -19.47
CA PHE A 133 -4.33 14.03 -18.26
C PHE A 133 -3.04 14.69 -17.79
N LEU A 134 -1.87 14.12 -18.10
CA LEU A 134 -0.57 14.60 -17.62
C LEU A 134 0.32 15.14 -18.74
N THR A 135 -0.18 15.24 -19.98
CA THR A 135 0.59 15.67 -21.16
C THR A 135 1.28 17.02 -20.96
N GLU A 136 0.64 17.97 -20.29
CA GLU A 136 1.24 19.29 -20.01
C GLU A 136 2.50 19.23 -19.13
N PHE A 137 2.71 18.14 -18.39
CA PHE A 137 3.89 17.91 -17.55
C PHE A 137 4.99 17.10 -18.26
N GLN A 138 4.83 16.82 -19.56
CA GLN A 138 5.87 16.17 -20.35
C GLN A 138 7.07 17.12 -20.54
N ASN A 139 8.12 16.87 -19.76
CA ASN A 139 9.40 17.51 -19.99
C ASN A 139 10.16 16.70 -21.04
N GLY A 140 10.22 17.22 -22.27
CA GLY A 140 10.85 16.58 -23.42
C GLY A 140 12.20 15.93 -23.09
N LYS A 141 12.31 14.65 -23.45
CA LYS A 141 13.40 13.68 -23.17
C LYS A 141 13.36 13.07 -21.77
N GLY A 142 12.72 11.89 -21.68
CA GLY A 142 12.75 10.95 -20.55
C GLY A 142 14.12 10.34 -20.25
N ASN A 143 15.15 11.17 -20.15
CA ASN A 143 16.51 10.77 -19.84
C ASN A 143 16.59 10.26 -18.39
N GLY A 144 17.20 9.10 -18.20
CA GLY A 144 17.50 8.54 -16.87
C GLY A 144 16.48 7.55 -16.32
N PHE A 145 15.47 7.16 -17.10
CA PHE A 145 14.60 6.04 -16.77
C PHE A 145 15.13 4.72 -17.34
N TYR A 146 14.93 3.63 -16.60
CA TYR A 146 15.19 2.26 -17.04
C TYR A 146 14.08 1.36 -16.55
N THR A 147 13.94 0.21 -17.20
CA THR A 147 12.93 -0.78 -16.87
C THR A 147 13.54 -2.02 -16.23
N ALA A 148 12.77 -2.67 -15.38
CA ALA A 148 13.06 -4.02 -14.93
C ALA A 148 11.76 -4.81 -14.88
N SER A 149 11.83 -6.06 -15.34
CA SER A 149 10.72 -6.99 -15.35
C SER A 149 10.81 -7.99 -14.21
N ARG A 150 9.66 -8.49 -13.77
CA ARG A 150 9.52 -9.60 -12.82
C ARG A 150 8.36 -10.49 -13.27
N GLY A 151 8.56 -11.81 -13.22
CA GLY A 151 7.52 -12.79 -13.53
C GLY A 151 8.05 -13.96 -14.35
N SER A 152 7.27 -15.03 -14.37
CA SER A 152 7.44 -16.23 -15.21
C SER A 152 6.05 -16.82 -15.47
N GLY A 153 5.87 -17.53 -16.59
CA GLY A 153 4.62 -18.24 -16.89
C GLY A 153 3.42 -17.32 -17.17
N GLY A 154 3.39 -16.69 -18.35
CA GLY A 154 2.22 -15.97 -18.86
C GLY A 154 1.97 -14.58 -18.26
N ARG A 155 2.41 -14.29 -17.03
CA ARG A 155 2.26 -12.98 -16.36
C ARG A 155 3.58 -12.30 -16.07
N ILE A 156 3.77 -11.08 -16.60
CA ILE A 156 5.02 -10.30 -16.50
C ILE A 156 4.67 -8.90 -15.99
N GLU A 157 5.31 -8.47 -14.91
CA GLU A 157 5.24 -7.09 -14.41
C GLU A 157 6.47 -6.32 -14.88
N VAL A 158 6.28 -5.17 -15.52
CA VAL A 158 7.38 -4.28 -15.92
C VAL A 158 7.26 -2.95 -15.22
N TYR A 159 8.33 -2.51 -14.59
CA TYR A 159 8.38 -1.28 -13.82
C TYR A 159 9.42 -0.30 -14.37
N ALA A 160 9.12 0.99 -14.29
CA ALA A 160 10.06 2.06 -14.54
C ALA A 160 10.72 2.54 -13.25
N TYR A 161 11.98 2.93 -13.39
CA TYR A 161 12.82 3.40 -12.31
C TYR A 161 13.63 4.61 -12.76
N LYS A 162 13.78 5.61 -11.88
CA LYS A 162 14.55 6.83 -12.16
C LYS A 162 15.95 6.74 -11.56
N GLY A 163 16.98 6.69 -12.42
CA GLY A 163 18.40 6.64 -12.05
C GLY A 163 18.91 5.24 -11.62
N ARG A 164 20.09 4.83 -12.12
CA ARG A 164 20.63 3.45 -11.99
C ARG A 164 20.81 2.96 -10.55
N SER A 165 20.92 3.85 -9.57
CA SER A 165 21.09 3.53 -8.14
C SER A 165 19.78 3.27 -7.39
N ARG A 166 18.61 3.49 -8.00
CA ARG A 166 17.28 3.37 -7.34
C ARG A 166 16.45 2.17 -7.82
N LYS A 167 17.11 1.07 -8.21
CA LYS A 167 16.44 -0.12 -8.82
C LYS A 167 15.37 -0.76 -7.93
N ASP A 168 15.36 -0.42 -6.64
CA ASP A 168 14.42 -1.00 -5.69
C ASP A 168 13.25 -0.10 -5.31
N LEU A 169 13.26 1.18 -5.70
CA LEU A 169 12.31 2.19 -5.21
C LEU A 169 11.37 2.78 -6.29
N GLY A 170 11.78 2.84 -7.56
CA GLY A 170 10.97 3.46 -8.62
C GLY A 170 11.25 4.96 -8.76
N ILE A 171 10.20 5.77 -8.93
CA ILE A 171 10.31 7.25 -8.94
C ILE A 171 10.36 7.82 -7.52
N PRO A 172 11.04 8.96 -7.30
CA PRO A 172 11.08 9.60 -5.98
C PRO A 172 9.68 9.97 -5.46
N VAL A 173 9.46 9.72 -4.17
CA VAL A 173 8.27 10.17 -3.43
C VAL A 173 8.67 11.30 -2.49
N PHE A 174 7.97 12.43 -2.56
CA PHE A 174 8.26 13.64 -1.80
C PHE A 174 7.47 13.73 -0.50
N GLY A 175 6.30 13.09 -0.46
CA GLY A 175 5.45 13.01 0.72
C GLY A 175 4.50 11.83 0.64
N TYR A 176 4.07 11.33 1.78
CA TYR A 176 2.91 10.46 1.89
C TYR A 176 2.34 10.56 3.30
N SER A 177 1.06 10.23 3.43
CA SER A 177 0.36 9.95 4.68
C SER A 177 -0.57 8.78 4.44
N LEU A 178 -0.55 7.78 5.32
CA LEU A 178 -1.50 6.67 5.32
C LEU A 178 -1.83 6.33 6.78
N GLY A 179 -3.11 6.26 7.13
CA GLY A 179 -3.54 6.03 8.52
C GLY A 179 -4.70 5.06 8.65
N LEU A 180 -4.81 4.41 9.82
CA LEU A 180 -5.95 3.57 10.16
C LEU A 180 -7.13 4.36 10.75
N HIS A 181 -6.90 5.61 11.20
CA HIS A 181 -7.99 6.46 11.69
C HIS A 181 -8.94 6.85 10.55
N GLY A 182 -10.22 7.05 10.88
CA GLY A 182 -11.25 7.40 9.90
C GLY A 182 -11.78 6.21 9.09
N LEU A 183 -11.20 5.02 9.28
CA LEU A 183 -11.65 3.77 8.65
C LEU A 183 -12.56 3.02 9.63
N THR A 184 -13.86 3.01 9.37
CA THR A 184 -14.89 2.36 10.22
C THR A 184 -14.50 0.94 10.65
N LEU A 185 -14.13 0.06 9.71
CA LEU A 185 -13.77 -1.32 10.04
C LEU A 185 -12.48 -1.44 10.88
N ALA A 186 -11.54 -0.50 10.73
CA ALA A 186 -10.30 -0.51 11.52
C ALA A 186 -10.60 -0.07 12.96
N ASP A 187 -11.44 0.95 13.12
CA ASP A 187 -11.89 1.41 14.43
C ASP A 187 -12.65 0.30 15.18
N GLU A 188 -13.58 -0.37 14.50
CA GLU A 188 -14.33 -1.49 15.07
C GLU A 188 -13.41 -2.66 15.45
N TYR A 189 -12.48 -3.03 14.56
CA TYR A 189 -11.50 -4.09 14.81
C TYR A 189 -10.63 -3.77 16.04
N LEU A 190 -10.11 -2.54 16.13
CA LEU A 190 -9.25 -2.13 17.24
C LEU A 190 -10.01 -2.04 18.57
N ARG A 191 -11.31 -1.71 18.56
CA ARG A 191 -12.15 -1.76 19.76
C ARG A 191 -12.36 -3.20 20.25
N GLU A 192 -12.62 -4.14 19.36
CA GLU A 192 -12.68 -5.57 19.71
C GLU A 192 -11.35 -6.04 20.31
N LYS A 193 -10.23 -5.69 19.67
CA LYS A 193 -8.90 -6.03 20.18
C LYS A 193 -8.56 -5.34 21.49
N ALA A 194 -9.03 -4.12 21.73
CA ALA A 194 -8.83 -3.45 23.01
C ALA A 194 -9.49 -4.24 24.14
N LYS A 195 -10.74 -4.68 23.94
CA LYS A 195 -11.46 -5.53 24.90
C LYS A 195 -10.77 -6.87 25.14
N GLU A 196 -10.37 -7.57 24.09
CA GLU A 196 -9.63 -8.84 24.19
C GLU A 196 -8.32 -8.70 24.98
N ASN A 197 -7.64 -7.55 24.83
CA ASN A 197 -6.37 -7.27 25.50
C ASN A 197 -6.51 -6.63 26.88
N GLY A 198 -7.72 -6.24 27.30
CA GLY A 198 -7.93 -5.46 28.52
C GLY A 198 -7.36 -4.05 28.43
N VAL A 199 -7.21 -3.51 27.22
CA VAL A 199 -6.77 -2.13 26.98
C VAL A 199 -7.99 -1.21 27.07
N PRO A 200 -7.97 -0.17 27.91
CA PRO A 200 -9.07 0.78 28.00
C PRO A 200 -9.35 1.48 26.66
N GLU A 201 -10.62 1.54 26.27
CA GLU A 201 -11.04 2.01 24.94
C GLU A 201 -10.67 3.47 24.69
N GLU A 202 -10.62 4.31 25.73
CA GLU A 202 -10.18 5.70 25.64
C GLU A 202 -8.76 5.84 25.12
N ARG A 203 -7.89 4.84 25.33
CA ARG A 203 -6.51 4.86 24.81
C ARG A 203 -6.48 4.85 23.29
N LEU A 204 -7.45 4.21 22.62
CA LEU A 204 -7.54 4.17 21.16
C LEU A 204 -7.57 5.57 20.53
N ARG A 205 -8.15 6.55 21.25
CA ARG A 205 -8.26 7.94 20.81
C ARG A 205 -6.92 8.68 20.79
N TYR A 206 -5.88 8.13 21.40
CA TYR A 206 -4.56 8.77 21.46
C TYR A 206 -3.51 8.06 20.62
N LEU A 207 -3.80 6.85 20.13
CA LEU A 207 -2.86 6.07 19.34
C LEU A 207 -2.53 6.76 18.02
N LYS A 208 -1.25 6.74 17.66
CA LYS A 208 -0.76 7.19 16.36
C LYS A 208 -0.70 6.02 15.38
N LEU A 209 -1.84 5.72 14.77
CA LEU A 209 -2.00 4.57 13.88
C LEU A 209 -1.85 4.93 12.39
N GLY A 210 -1.06 5.97 12.11
CA GLY A 210 -0.72 6.38 10.76
C GLY A 210 0.74 6.72 10.60
N LEU A 211 1.16 6.79 9.36
CA LEU A 211 2.55 6.98 8.95
C LEU A 211 2.64 8.15 7.99
N LYS A 212 3.50 9.10 8.33
CA LYS A 212 3.85 10.23 7.47
C LYS A 212 5.32 10.13 7.05
N LYS A 213 5.62 10.54 5.82
CA LYS A 213 7.00 10.52 5.33
C LYS A 213 7.89 11.47 6.13
N ARG A 214 9.01 10.97 6.69
CA ARG A 214 10.11 11.80 7.20
C ARG A 214 11.05 12.21 6.06
N LYS A 215 11.83 13.28 6.28
CA LYS A 215 12.84 13.74 5.30
C LYS A 215 13.86 12.63 5.00
N GLU A 216 14.28 11.90 6.02
CA GLU A 216 15.31 10.85 5.97
C GLU A 216 14.78 9.55 5.36
N THR A 217 13.46 9.35 5.33
CA THR A 217 12.87 8.13 4.79
C THR A 217 13.06 8.08 3.28
N LYS A 218 13.86 7.11 2.82
CA LYS A 218 14.03 6.80 1.40
C LYS A 218 12.81 6.03 0.91
N ALA A 219 11.97 6.76 0.19
CA ALA A 219 10.71 6.26 -0.36
C ALA A 219 10.70 6.40 -1.88
N GLY A 220 9.98 5.48 -2.54
CA GLY A 220 9.73 5.57 -3.96
C GLY A 220 8.45 4.89 -4.37
N LEU A 221 7.93 5.29 -5.52
CA LEU A 221 6.75 4.75 -6.15
C LEU A 221 7.18 3.98 -7.39
N LYS A 222 6.97 2.67 -7.42
CA LYS A 222 7.13 1.91 -8.65
C LYS A 222 5.87 2.10 -9.48
N VAL A 223 6.06 2.56 -10.71
CA VAL A 223 5.01 2.66 -11.72
C VAL A 223 5.29 1.57 -12.75
N GLY A 224 4.31 0.72 -13.00
CA GLY A 224 4.49 -0.41 -13.89
C GLY A 224 3.23 -0.80 -14.65
N ILE A 225 3.41 -1.66 -15.65
CA ILE A 225 2.33 -2.32 -16.38
C ILE A 225 2.49 -3.81 -16.17
N VAL A 226 1.38 -4.48 -15.90
CA VAL A 226 1.32 -5.94 -15.86
C VAL A 226 0.75 -6.45 -17.16
N TRP A 227 1.45 -7.44 -17.71
CA TRP A 227 1.12 -8.16 -18.92
C TRP A 227 0.68 -9.55 -18.55
N GLU A 228 -0.38 -10.02 -19.18
CA GLU A 228 -0.87 -11.37 -19.04
C GLU A 228 -1.22 -11.92 -20.41
N ASN A 229 -0.66 -13.09 -20.75
CA ASN A 229 -0.85 -13.76 -22.03
C ASN A 229 -0.62 -12.84 -23.24
N GLY A 230 0.44 -12.02 -23.17
CA GLY A 230 0.84 -11.11 -24.25
C GLY A 230 0.04 -9.81 -24.36
N LYS A 231 -0.85 -9.50 -23.42
CA LYS A 231 -1.64 -8.25 -23.42
C LYS A 231 -1.46 -7.47 -22.12
N PRO A 232 -1.48 -6.12 -22.16
CA PRO A 232 -1.44 -5.32 -20.95
C PRO A 232 -2.81 -5.39 -20.26
N VAL A 233 -2.82 -5.70 -18.96
CA VAL A 233 -4.07 -5.91 -18.20
C VAL A 233 -4.28 -4.89 -17.08
N GLU A 234 -3.20 -4.42 -16.45
CA GLU A 234 -3.31 -3.42 -15.38
C GLU A 234 -2.07 -2.51 -15.30
N ILE A 235 -2.28 -1.28 -14.84
CA ILE A 235 -1.22 -0.39 -14.38
C ILE A 235 -1.06 -0.63 -12.89
N THR A 236 0.16 -0.86 -12.41
CA THR A 236 0.44 -1.13 -11.00
C THR A 236 1.31 -0.03 -10.40
N LEU A 237 0.89 0.44 -9.22
CA LEU A 237 1.56 1.47 -8.44
C LEU A 237 1.94 0.86 -7.08
N LYS A 238 3.24 0.82 -6.74
CA LYS A 238 3.73 0.21 -5.50
C LYS A 238 4.61 1.18 -4.71
N LEU A 239 4.09 1.69 -3.58
CA LEU A 239 4.84 2.53 -2.65
C LEU A 239 5.78 1.67 -1.82
N SER A 240 7.07 1.99 -1.85
CA SER A 240 8.12 1.26 -1.13
C SER A 240 9.01 2.18 -0.31
N THR A 241 9.57 1.65 0.78
CA THR A 241 10.65 2.31 1.53
C THR A 241 11.81 1.35 1.76
N THR A 242 13.03 1.89 1.91
CA THR A 242 14.24 1.09 2.15
C THR A 242 15.00 1.49 3.40
N GLU A 243 15.02 2.78 3.73
CA GLU A 243 15.82 3.37 4.81
C GLU A 243 15.06 4.52 5.49
N PRO A 244 15.41 4.90 6.73
CA PRO A 244 16.38 4.23 7.60
C PRO A 244 15.90 2.85 8.07
N ARG A 245 16.79 2.04 8.64
CA ARG A 245 16.39 0.86 9.41
C ARG A 245 15.97 1.29 10.81
N VAL A 246 14.94 0.66 11.34
CA VAL A 246 14.43 0.94 12.70
C VAL A 246 14.44 -0.34 13.51
N LYS A 247 14.62 -0.19 14.82
CA LYS A 247 14.56 -1.27 15.80
C LYS A 247 13.53 -0.91 16.86
N ILE A 248 12.76 -1.89 17.31
CA ILE A 248 11.80 -1.75 18.40
C ILE A 248 11.95 -2.92 19.36
N GLN A 249 11.48 -2.74 20.59
CA GLN A 249 11.29 -3.85 21.52
C GLN A 249 9.92 -4.50 21.26
N GLY A 250 9.91 -5.73 20.72
CA GLY A 250 8.71 -6.54 20.55
C GLY A 250 8.35 -7.34 21.81
N LEU A 251 7.24 -8.10 21.76
CA LEU A 251 6.83 -8.99 22.86
C LEU A 251 7.89 -10.03 23.24
N TYR A 252 8.66 -10.52 22.27
CA TYR A 252 9.62 -11.63 22.44
C TYR A 252 11.06 -11.22 22.13
N GLY A 253 11.39 -9.93 22.19
CA GLY A 253 12.74 -9.41 21.94
C GLY A 253 12.79 -8.31 20.88
N GLU A 254 14.02 -7.94 20.51
CA GLU A 254 14.27 -6.86 19.56
C GLU A 254 13.85 -7.26 18.13
N LEU A 255 13.15 -6.35 17.45
CA LEU A 255 12.74 -6.50 16.06
C LEU A 255 13.40 -5.40 15.22
N ALA A 256 14.02 -5.76 14.10
CA ALA A 256 14.70 -4.84 13.19
C ALA A 256 14.07 -4.83 11.79
N GLY A 257 13.68 -3.66 11.29
CA GLY A 257 12.92 -3.50 10.05
C GLY A 257 13.28 -2.24 9.27
N LYS A 258 12.53 -1.98 8.21
CA LYS A 258 12.65 -0.76 7.39
C LYS A 258 11.68 0.27 7.92
N SER A 259 12.11 1.51 8.06
CA SER A 259 11.23 2.60 8.47
C SER A 259 10.19 2.85 7.39
N ARG A 260 8.95 3.09 7.86
CA ARG A 260 7.83 3.51 7.03
C ARG A 260 7.46 4.98 7.25
N GLY A 261 8.18 5.70 8.11
CA GLY A 261 7.97 7.12 8.35
C GLY A 261 7.92 7.45 9.84
N GLU A 262 7.25 8.55 10.18
CA GLU A 262 6.90 8.89 11.54
C GLU A 262 5.48 8.48 11.88
N LEU A 263 5.30 8.02 13.13
CA LEU A 263 3.98 7.83 13.70
C LEU A 263 3.25 9.17 13.78
N THR A 264 2.05 9.18 13.23
CA THR A 264 1.15 10.31 13.29
C THR A 264 -0.28 9.83 13.55
N ARG A 265 -1.10 10.72 14.09
CA ARG A 265 -2.55 10.53 14.14
C ARG A 265 -3.12 11.23 12.91
N THR A 266 -3.56 10.45 11.93
CA THR A 266 -4.07 10.95 10.66
C THR A 266 -5.12 10.00 10.09
N ASP A 267 -6.16 10.58 9.50
CA ASP A 267 -7.11 9.93 8.61
C ASP A 267 -6.80 10.21 7.12
N GLU A 268 -5.78 11.04 6.85
CA GLU A 268 -5.41 11.41 5.49
C GLU A 268 -4.64 10.31 4.76
N TRP A 269 -5.04 10.07 3.53
CA TRP A 269 -4.39 9.15 2.59
C TRP A 269 -3.90 9.91 1.36
N TYR A 270 -2.58 10.06 1.22
CA TYR A 270 -1.97 10.68 0.03
C TYR A 270 -0.55 10.17 -0.25
N ILE A 271 -0.12 10.31 -1.49
CA ILE A 271 1.26 10.12 -1.97
C ILE A 271 1.60 11.27 -2.93
N VAL A 272 2.78 11.87 -2.79
CA VAL A 272 3.22 13.00 -3.60
C VAL A 272 4.46 12.61 -4.41
N VAL A 273 4.38 12.79 -5.74
CA VAL A 273 5.47 12.59 -6.70
C VAL A 273 5.58 13.80 -7.63
N HIS A 274 6.63 13.92 -8.42
CA HIS A 274 6.61 14.86 -9.54
C HIS A 274 5.70 14.34 -10.65
N ALA A 275 4.86 15.21 -11.21
CA ALA A 275 3.97 14.84 -12.30
C ALA A 275 4.77 14.37 -13.54
N SER A 276 5.83 15.10 -13.87
CA SER A 276 6.75 14.76 -14.97
C SER A 276 7.42 13.39 -14.79
N ASP A 277 7.76 13.01 -13.55
CA ASP A 277 8.36 11.70 -13.28
C ASP A 277 7.35 10.57 -13.40
N PHE A 278 6.10 10.84 -13.01
CA PHE A 278 5.02 9.86 -13.11
C PHE A 278 4.66 9.56 -14.57
N ILE A 279 4.46 10.59 -15.40
CA ILE A 279 4.16 10.40 -16.83
C ILE A 279 5.35 9.77 -17.56
N ALA A 280 6.59 10.24 -17.32
CA ALA A 280 7.76 9.65 -17.94
C ALA A 280 7.94 8.16 -17.56
N ALA A 281 7.58 7.78 -16.32
CA ALA A 281 7.59 6.39 -15.90
C ALA A 281 6.55 5.55 -16.66
N LEU A 282 5.30 6.03 -16.79
CA LEU A 282 4.24 5.39 -17.55
C LEU A 282 4.62 5.19 -19.02
N GLU A 283 5.05 6.25 -19.70
CA GLU A 283 5.50 6.16 -21.10
C GLU A 283 6.67 5.20 -21.27
N THR A 284 7.61 5.19 -20.32
CA THR A 284 8.78 4.30 -20.36
C THR A 284 8.35 2.84 -20.29
N VAL A 285 7.42 2.48 -19.40
CA VAL A 285 6.92 1.10 -19.34
C VAL A 285 6.03 0.74 -20.51
N GLY A 286 5.24 1.69 -21.04
CA GLY A 286 4.42 1.48 -22.24
C GLY A 286 5.27 1.17 -23.47
N ARG A 287 6.41 1.86 -23.62
CA ARG A 287 7.34 1.66 -24.74
C ARG A 287 8.01 0.28 -24.77
N VAL A 288 8.15 -0.42 -23.64
CA VAL A 288 8.85 -1.73 -23.57
C VAL A 288 8.24 -2.78 -24.49
N PHE A 289 6.96 -2.68 -24.81
CA PHE A 289 6.24 -3.68 -25.59
C PHE A 289 5.71 -3.15 -26.93
N GLY A 290 6.21 -2.00 -27.39
CA GLY A 290 5.98 -1.47 -28.74
C GLY A 290 4.99 -0.32 -28.79
N GLY A 291 5.45 0.83 -29.32
CA GLY A 291 4.63 1.97 -29.71
C GLY A 291 3.81 1.69 -30.97
N ASN A 292 2.87 0.74 -30.89
CA ASN A 292 1.76 0.70 -31.82
C ASN A 292 0.56 1.30 -31.09
N SER A 293 0.00 2.34 -31.70
CA SER A 293 -1.26 2.97 -31.36
C SER A 293 -2.29 1.92 -30.96
N TYR A 294 -2.75 1.97 -29.72
CA TYR A 294 -3.92 1.23 -29.25
C TYR A 294 -5.18 2.06 -29.49
#